data_AF-A0A5C5X0V9-F1
#
_entry.id   AF-A0A5C5X0V9-F1
#
_cell.length_a   1.000
_cell.length_b   1.000
_cell.length_c   1.000
_cell.angle_alpha   90.00
_cell.angle_beta   90.00
_cell.angle_gamma   90.00
#
_symmetry.space_group_name_H-M   'P 1'
#
loop_
_entity.id
_entity.type
_entity.pdbx_description
1 polymer ?
#
loop_
_entity_poly.entity_id
_entity_poly.type
_entity_poly.pdbx_seq_one_letter_code
_entity_poly.pdbx_strand_id
1 'polypeptide(L)'
;MTNPDTEESTPYTPLGERINQDLIHDNFVPKYSGLATSPRTKLVLIGVWLIFLPMSFGVFALPIYFLTGHDSPLASILQGLLVTAFGILSLVILYSQTRRYLKSENGN
;
A
#
# COMPACT_ATOMS: atom_id res chain seq x y z
N MET A 1 -40.08 49.10 15.51
CA MET A 1 -38.92 49.39 14.65
C MET A 1 -37.81 48.45 15.09
N THR A 2 -37.59 47.38 14.34
CA THR A 2 -36.61 46.32 14.63
C THR A 2 -35.75 46.14 13.38
N ASN A 3 -34.44 46.19 13.59
CA ASN A 3 -33.37 46.37 12.61
C ASN A 3 -33.17 45.11 11.73
N PRO A 4 -33.00 45.21 10.39
CA PRO A 4 -32.90 44.06 9.49
C PRO A 4 -31.46 43.58 9.20
N ASP A 5 -30.53 43.66 10.17
CA ASP A 5 -29.12 43.32 9.92
C ASP A 5 -28.59 42.29 10.92
N THR A 6 -28.83 41.00 10.66
CA THR A 6 -28.05 39.89 11.25
C THR A 6 -27.88 38.77 10.23
N GLU A 7 -27.19 39.07 9.13
CA GLU A 7 -26.56 38.02 8.32
C GLU A 7 -25.21 37.68 8.96
N GLU A 8 -25.07 36.45 9.47
CA GLU A 8 -23.79 35.90 9.88
C GLU A 8 -22.85 35.90 8.65
N SER A 9 -21.90 36.84 8.63
CA SER A 9 -20.94 36.95 7.54
C SER A 9 -20.02 35.73 7.55
N THR A 10 -20.33 34.71 6.73
CA THR A 10 -19.37 33.65 6.44
C THR A 10 -18.16 34.28 5.74
N PRO A 11 -16.94 34.17 6.27
CA PRO A 11 -15.78 34.82 5.66
C PRO A 11 -15.58 34.32 4.23
N TYR A 12 -15.62 35.26 3.28
CA TYR A 12 -15.45 34.96 1.87
C TYR A 12 -14.02 34.47 1.60
N THR A 13 -13.85 33.18 1.33
CA THR A 13 -12.59 32.62 0.86
C THR A 13 -12.43 32.86 -0.64
N PRO A 14 -11.38 33.56 -1.10
CA PRO A 14 -11.19 33.87 -2.51
C PRO A 14 -11.05 32.61 -3.37
N LEU A 15 -11.62 32.64 -4.57
CA LEU A 15 -11.68 31.51 -5.50
C LEU A 15 -10.32 30.87 -5.81
N GLY A 16 -9.25 31.67 -5.89
CA GLY A 16 -7.90 31.15 -6.13
C GLY A 16 -7.37 30.29 -4.97
N GLU A 17 -7.73 30.63 -3.73
CA GLU A 17 -7.37 29.85 -2.53
C GLU A 17 -8.14 28.52 -2.50
N ARG A 18 -9.42 28.55 -2.91
CA ARG A 18 -10.26 27.34 -3.02
C ARG A 18 -9.72 26.38 -4.07
N ILE A 19 -9.37 26.88 -5.26
CA ILE A 19 -8.80 26.05 -6.34
C ILE A 19 -7.48 25.40 -5.91
N ASN A 20 -6.64 26.13 -5.16
CA ASN A 20 -5.37 25.60 -4.71
C ASN A 20 -5.56 24.57 -3.58
N GLN A 21 -6.52 24.78 -2.67
CA GLN A 21 -6.90 23.77 -1.67
C GLN A 21 -7.48 22.52 -2.33
N ASP A 22 -8.40 22.65 -3.28
CA ASP A 22 -9.02 21.51 -3.96
C ASP A 22 -7.99 20.73 -4.79
N LEU A 23 -7.07 21.41 -5.48
CA LEU A 23 -6.00 20.73 -6.24
C LEU A 23 -4.99 20.03 -5.33
N ILE A 24 -4.53 20.71 -4.26
CA ILE A 24 -3.50 20.19 -3.34
C ILE A 24 -4.06 19.05 -2.49
N HIS A 25 -5.33 19.08 -2.09
CA HIS A 25 -5.94 18.05 -1.27
C HIS A 25 -6.56 16.89 -2.06
N ASP A 26 -7.20 17.12 -3.21
CA ASP A 26 -7.91 16.05 -3.92
C ASP A 26 -7.09 15.39 -5.04
N ASN A 27 -6.15 16.11 -5.65
CA ASN A 27 -5.39 15.60 -6.80
C ASN A 27 -3.97 15.13 -6.46
N PHE A 28 -3.36 15.66 -5.39
CA PHE A 28 -2.01 15.29 -4.96
C PHE A 28 -1.95 14.36 -3.75
N VAL A 29 -3.08 14.07 -3.09
CA VAL A 29 -3.12 12.92 -2.17
C VAL A 29 -3.29 11.70 -3.04
N PRO A 30 -2.25 10.87 -3.17
CA PRO A 30 -2.40 9.71 -3.96
C PRO A 30 -3.37 8.76 -3.25
N LYS A 31 -4.57 8.50 -3.82
CA LYS A 31 -5.35 7.26 -3.57
C LYS A 31 -4.59 6.02 -4.07
N TYR A 32 -3.26 6.00 -3.95
CA TYR A 32 -2.40 5.14 -4.75
C TYR A 32 -2.10 3.90 -3.92
N SER A 33 -3.00 2.94 -4.06
CA SER A 33 -2.72 1.51 -4.16
C SER A 33 -4.06 0.82 -4.01
N GLY A 34 -4.48 0.01 -4.99
CA GLY A 34 -5.73 -0.76 -4.89
C GLY A 34 -5.82 -1.58 -3.59
N LEU A 35 -4.66 -1.99 -3.06
CA LEU A 35 -4.52 -2.68 -1.77
C LEU A 35 -4.53 -1.76 -0.55
N ALA A 36 -4.23 -0.46 -0.69
CA ALA A 36 -4.33 0.52 0.40
C ALA A 36 -5.73 1.14 0.51
N THR A 37 -6.46 1.22 -0.60
CA THR A 37 -7.83 1.74 -0.66
C THR A 37 -8.88 0.64 -0.44
N SER A 38 -8.50 -0.65 -0.55
CA SER A 38 -9.41 -1.76 -0.33
C SER A 38 -9.98 -1.78 1.11
N PRO A 39 -11.26 -2.15 1.28
CA PRO A 39 -11.87 -2.28 2.60
C PRO A 39 -11.14 -3.36 3.41
N ARG A 40 -10.91 -3.08 4.70
CA ARG A 40 -10.17 -3.93 5.63
C ARG A 40 -11.02 -5.11 6.09
N THR A 41 -11.35 -6.00 5.16
CA THR A 41 -12.17 -7.19 5.41
C THR A 41 -11.30 -8.44 5.52
N LYS A 42 -11.79 -9.46 6.25
CA LYS A 42 -11.15 -10.78 6.31
C LYS A 42 -10.98 -11.39 4.92
N LEU A 43 -11.93 -11.16 4.01
CA LEU A 43 -11.90 -11.68 2.65
C LEU A 43 -10.76 -11.09 1.83
N VAL A 44 -10.50 -9.77 1.95
CA VAL A 44 -9.33 -9.13 1.33
C VAL A 44 -8.03 -9.68 1.90
N LEU A 45 -7.94 -9.90 3.21
CA LEU A 45 -6.75 -10.49 3.83
C LEU A 45 -6.48 -11.90 3.28
N ILE A 46 -7.50 -12.76 3.20
CA ILE A 46 -7.37 -14.11 2.62
C ILE A 46 -6.92 -14.03 1.17
N GLY A 47 -7.50 -13.12 0.37
CA GLY A 47 -7.08 -12.92 -1.03
C GLY A 47 -5.61 -12.52 -1.15
N VAL A 48 -5.14 -11.59 -0.31
CA VAL A 48 -3.72 -11.22 -0.25
C VAL A 48 -2.85 -12.41 0.13
N TRP A 49 -3.26 -13.20 1.12
CA TRP A 49 -2.53 -14.39 1.53
C TRP A 49 -2.43 -15.42 0.40
N LEU A 50 -3.53 -15.72 -0.30
CA LEU A 50 -3.52 -16.69 -1.41
C LEU A 50 -2.61 -16.28 -2.57
N ILE A 51 -2.50 -14.98 -2.85
CA ILE A 51 -1.68 -14.48 -3.95
C ILE A 51 -0.21 -14.40 -3.54
N PHE A 52 0.10 -13.80 -2.38
CA PHE A 52 1.47 -13.43 -2.02
C PHE A 52 2.20 -14.48 -1.18
N LEU A 53 1.49 -15.39 -0.48
CA LEU A 53 2.12 -16.49 0.24
C LEU A 53 2.96 -17.39 -0.68
N PRO A 54 2.46 -17.91 -1.82
CA PRO A 54 3.29 -18.74 -2.68
C PRO A 54 4.48 -17.97 -3.25
N MET A 55 4.31 -16.69 -3.59
CA MET A 55 5.41 -15.85 -4.08
C MET A 55 6.47 -15.59 -2.99
N SER A 56 6.09 -15.57 -1.71
CA SER A 56 7.01 -15.38 -0.60
C SER A 56 8.10 -16.46 -0.53
N PHE A 57 7.83 -17.70 -0.96
CA PHE A 57 8.83 -18.77 -0.98
C PHE A 57 10.02 -18.47 -1.90
N GLY A 58 9.90 -17.47 -2.79
CA GLY A 58 11.02 -16.97 -3.58
C GLY A 58 12.23 -16.56 -2.74
N VAL A 59 12.07 -16.20 -1.46
CA VAL A 59 13.21 -15.90 -0.57
C VAL A 59 14.21 -17.04 -0.42
N PHE A 60 13.78 -18.29 -0.64
CA PHE A 60 14.65 -19.45 -0.53
C PHE A 60 15.46 -19.72 -1.81
N ALA A 61 15.23 -18.99 -2.90
CA ALA A 61 15.90 -19.23 -4.17
C ALA A 61 17.43 -19.10 -4.09
N LEU A 62 17.95 -18.06 -3.42
CA LEU A 62 19.40 -17.89 -3.23
C LEU A 62 20.03 -19.00 -2.36
N PRO A 63 19.50 -19.33 -1.17
CA PRO A 63 19.99 -20.46 -0.39
C PRO A 63 19.98 -21.79 -1.15
N ILE A 64 18.91 -22.09 -1.88
CA ILE A 64 18.79 -23.31 -2.69
C ILE A 64 19.86 -23.33 -3.78
N TYR A 65 20.13 -22.19 -4.43
CA TYR A 65 21.18 -22.08 -5.43
C TYR A 65 22.57 -22.50 -4.87
N PHE A 66 22.93 -22.01 -3.68
CA PHE A 66 24.20 -22.37 -3.04
C PHE A 66 24.28 -23.86 -2.69
N LEU A 67 23.14 -24.51 -2.46
CA LEU A 67 23.07 -25.94 -2.13
C LEU A 67 23.15 -26.85 -3.37
N THR A 68 22.53 -26.46 -4.48
CA THR A 68 22.41 -27.36 -5.64
C THR A 68 23.57 -27.28 -6.62
N GLY A 69 24.28 -26.14 -6.68
CA GLY A 69 25.31 -25.90 -7.70
C GLY A 69 24.70 -25.79 -9.11
N HIS A 70 25.22 -24.92 -9.96
CA HIS A 70 24.72 -24.73 -11.33
C HIS A 70 25.87 -24.54 -12.32
N ASP A 71 25.65 -24.99 -13.55
CA ASP A 71 26.64 -24.94 -14.64
C ASP A 71 27.00 -23.51 -15.08
N SER A 72 26.10 -22.54 -14.87
CA SER A 72 26.30 -21.12 -15.20
C SER A 72 26.14 -20.25 -13.95
N PRO A 73 27.22 -19.99 -13.19
CA PRO A 73 27.11 -19.40 -11.86
C PRO A 73 26.59 -17.97 -11.88
N LEU A 74 27.04 -17.13 -12.83
CA LEU A 74 26.62 -15.72 -12.89
C LEU A 74 25.12 -15.56 -13.21
N ALA A 75 24.62 -16.24 -14.24
CA ALA A 75 23.22 -16.14 -14.63
C ALA A 75 22.30 -16.67 -13.52
N SER A 76 22.69 -17.77 -12.89
CA SER A 76 21.95 -18.39 -11.80
C SER A 76 21.92 -17.54 -10.54
N ILE A 77 23.02 -16.86 -10.19
CA ILE A 77 23.07 -15.88 -9.09
C ILE A 77 22.13 -14.71 -9.37
N LEU A 78 22.16 -14.17 -10.60
CA LEU A 78 21.33 -13.03 -10.97
C LEU A 78 19.83 -13.39 -10.89
N GLN A 79 19.47 -14.57 -11.39
CA GLN A 79 18.12 -15.10 -11.31
C GLN A 79 17.71 -15.36 -9.85
N GLY A 80 18.56 -16.00 -9.05
CA GLY A 80 18.32 -16.25 -7.63
C GLY A 80 18.09 -14.95 -6.86
N LEU A 81 18.89 -13.92 -7.13
CA LEU A 81 18.75 -12.59 -6.53
C LEU A 81 17.43 -11.93 -6.90
N LEU A 82 17.05 -11.98 -8.18
CA LEU A 82 15.78 -11.43 -8.64
C LEU A 82 14.58 -12.13 -7.98
N VAL A 83 14.56 -13.46 -7.97
CA VAL A 83 13.48 -14.26 -7.36
C VAL A 83 13.41 -14.01 -5.85
N THR A 84 14.57 -13.93 -5.18
CA THR A 84 14.65 -13.60 -3.76
C THR A 84 14.09 -12.21 -3.49
N ALA A 85 14.44 -11.20 -4.31
CA ALA A 85 13.92 -9.84 -4.16
C ALA A 85 12.40 -9.78 -4.29
N PHE A 86 11.80 -10.48 -5.26
CA PHE A 86 10.35 -10.60 -5.38
C PHE A 86 9.71 -11.36 -4.19
N GLY A 87 10.40 -12.37 -3.66
CA GLY A 87 9.97 -13.08 -2.44
C GLY A 87 9.93 -12.15 -1.21
N ILE A 88 10.98 -11.34 -1.02
CA ILE A 88 11.04 -10.33 0.05
C ILE A 88 9.91 -9.31 -0.12
N LEU A 89 9.72 -8.79 -1.33
CA LEU A 89 8.64 -7.83 -1.61
C LEU A 89 7.27 -8.43 -1.27
N SER A 90 7.04 -9.69 -1.61
CA SER A 90 5.80 -10.41 -1.29
C SER A 90 5.60 -10.56 0.22
N LEU A 91 6.65 -10.86 0.99
CA LEU A 91 6.62 -10.87 2.45
C LEU A 91 6.27 -9.51 3.04
N VAL A 92 6.86 -8.43 2.50
CA VAL A 92 6.57 -7.06 2.95
C VAL A 92 5.09 -6.72 2.71
N ILE A 93 4.52 -7.11 1.57
CA ILE A 93 3.10 -6.90 1.27
C ILE A 93 2.22 -7.69 2.24
N LEU A 94 2.50 -8.99 2.45
CA LEU A 94 1.80 -9.84 3.41
C LEU A 94 1.82 -9.24 4.81
N TYR A 95 3.00 -8.86 5.29
CA TYR A 95 3.19 -8.25 6.60
C TYR A 95 2.42 -6.94 6.73
N SER A 96 2.54 -6.06 5.74
CA SER A 96 1.86 -4.75 5.74
C SER A 96 0.33 -4.90 5.78
N GLN A 97 -0.25 -5.77 4.96
CA GLN A 97 -1.69 -5.99 4.92
C GLN A 97 -2.19 -6.71 6.18
N THR A 98 -1.44 -7.67 6.71
CA THR A 98 -1.78 -8.35 7.97
C THR A 98 -1.75 -7.38 9.15
N ARG A 99 -0.70 -6.55 9.25
CA ARG A 99 -0.60 -5.51 10.28
C ARG A 99 -1.71 -4.47 10.19
N ARG A 100 -2.07 -4.05 8.96
CA ARG A 100 -3.17 -3.12 8.71
C ARG A 100 -4.52 -3.69 9.13
N TYR A 101 -4.75 -5.00 8.91
CA TYR A 101 -5.94 -5.70 9.38
C TYR A 101 -6.00 -5.74 10.91
N LEU A 102 -4.93 -6.18 11.58
CA LEU A 102 -4.87 -6.29 13.05
C LEU A 102 -5.06 -4.94 13.76
N LYS A 103 -4.49 -3.86 13.21
CA LYS A 103 -4.71 -2.51 13.76
C LYS A 103 -6.17 -2.07 13.69
N SER A 104 -6.94 -2.59 12.73
CA SER A 104 -8.37 -2.31 12.61
C SER A 104 -9.22 -3.04 13.66
N GLU A 105 -8.75 -4.20 14.13
CA GLU A 105 -9.44 -5.02 15.12
C GLU A 105 -9.23 -4.48 16.56
N ASN A 106 -8.03 -3.99 16.86
CA ASN A 106 -7.69 -3.39 18.17
C ASN A 106 -8.18 -1.94 18.37
N GLY A 107 -8.79 -1.34 17.36
CA GLY A 107 -9.30 0.05 17.39
C GLY A 107 -10.82 0.15 17.59
N ASN A 108 -11.49 -0.98 17.78
CA ASN A 108 -12.86 -1.11 18.27
C ASN A 108 -12.85 -1.68 19.70
#